data_AF-A0A9P8VPD3-F1
#
_entry.id   AF-A0A9P8VPD3-F1
#
_cell.length_a   1.000
_cell.length_b   1.000
_cell.length_c   1.000
_cell.angle_alpha   90.00
_cell.angle_beta   90.00
_cell.angle_gamma   90.00
#
_symmetry.space_group_name_H-M   'P 1'
#
loop_
_entity.id
_entity.type
_entity.pdbx_description
1 polymer ?
#
loop_
_entity_poly.entity_id
_entity_poly.type
_entity_poly.pdbx_seq_one_letter_code
_entity_poly.pdbx_strand_id
1 'polypeptide(L)'
;MELVAPQSWLRGAPVRTTWSSDVVVKQVLVTLRSAKRMFHGIIASNLDSGPWDWPRSDCPMWVVDGGNGLSVWQECRQRPRLGDEGPELKAREVVGHYESRSGSVYLAVRWEGYEGPTWELESQPASPGSPLDARWTLPVDVCEDRGPRY
;
A
#
# COMPACT_ATOMS: atom_id res chain seq x y z
N MET A 1 1.25 13.59 -8.56
CA MET A 1 0.29 12.56 -8.17
C MET A 1 -0.60 13.16 -7.09
N GLU A 2 -1.89 12.89 -7.13
CA GLU A 2 -2.88 13.44 -6.21
C GLU A 2 -3.66 12.31 -5.53
N LEU A 3 -4.04 12.53 -4.27
CA LEU A 3 -4.92 11.64 -3.54
C LEU A 3 -6.36 11.84 -4.01
N VAL A 4 -7.03 10.75 -4.37
CA VAL A 4 -8.44 10.76 -4.79
C VAL A 4 -9.25 9.77 -3.94
N ALA A 5 -10.57 9.90 -4.01
CA ALA A 5 -11.48 9.02 -3.28
C ALA A 5 -11.19 7.53 -3.59
N PRO A 6 -11.09 6.66 -2.59
CA PRO A 6 -10.92 5.23 -2.79
C PRO A 6 -12.05 4.63 -3.64
N GLN A 7 -11.68 3.82 -4.62
CA GLN A 7 -12.63 3.19 -5.53
C GLN A 7 -13.17 1.87 -4.96
N SER A 8 -14.11 1.96 -4.01
CA SER A 8 -14.68 0.80 -3.31
C SER A 8 -15.33 -0.24 -4.23
N TRP A 9 -15.79 0.17 -5.41
CA TRP A 9 -16.37 -0.72 -6.43
C TRP A 9 -15.38 -1.73 -7.00
N LEU A 10 -14.06 -1.53 -6.82
CA LEU A 10 -13.04 -2.51 -7.20
C LEU A 10 -13.02 -3.74 -6.29
N ARG A 11 -13.76 -3.76 -5.16
CA ARG A 11 -13.85 -4.93 -4.31
C ARG A 11 -14.35 -6.15 -5.11
N GLY A 12 -13.63 -7.26 -4.98
CA GLY A 12 -13.86 -8.50 -5.72
C GLY A 12 -13.24 -8.53 -7.11
N ALA A 13 -12.67 -7.42 -7.60
CA ALA A 13 -12.00 -7.41 -8.90
C ALA A 13 -10.76 -8.30 -8.88
N PRO A 14 -10.49 -9.04 -9.97
CA PRO A 14 -9.28 -9.83 -10.11
C PRO A 14 -8.06 -8.92 -10.28
N VAL A 15 -6.96 -9.32 -9.68
CA VAL A 15 -5.65 -8.67 -9.81
C VAL A 15 -4.74 -9.60 -10.59
N ARG A 16 -4.19 -9.11 -11.70
CA ARG A 16 -3.18 -9.85 -12.46
C ARG A 16 -1.86 -9.83 -11.70
N THR A 17 -1.34 -11.02 -11.43
CA THR A 17 -0.04 -11.25 -10.82
C THR A 17 0.74 -12.26 -11.64
N THR A 18 2.06 -12.31 -11.49
CA THR A 18 2.89 -13.33 -12.15
C THR A 18 2.91 -14.68 -11.43
N TRP A 19 2.37 -14.77 -10.22
CA TRP A 19 2.54 -15.92 -9.32
C TRP A 19 1.23 -16.60 -8.91
N SER A 20 0.07 -16.00 -9.19
CA SER A 20 -1.26 -16.55 -8.90
C SER A 20 -2.31 -15.98 -9.84
N SER A 21 -3.27 -16.81 -10.27
CA SER A 21 -4.44 -16.37 -11.04
C SER A 21 -5.60 -15.89 -10.17
N ASP A 22 -5.60 -16.24 -8.89
CA ASP A 22 -6.78 -16.13 -8.03
C ASP A 22 -6.60 -15.07 -6.94
N VAL A 23 -5.93 -13.97 -7.27
CA VAL A 23 -5.79 -12.80 -6.41
C VAL A 23 -6.94 -11.83 -6.66
N VAL A 24 -7.65 -11.45 -5.60
CA VAL A 24 -8.78 -10.53 -5.66
C VAL A 24 -8.64 -9.36 -4.70
N VAL A 25 -9.20 -8.21 -5.07
CA VAL A 25 -9.27 -7.04 -4.19
C VAL A 25 -10.24 -7.30 -3.05
N LYS A 26 -9.76 -7.30 -1.81
CA LYS A 26 -10.60 -7.36 -0.61
C LYS A 26 -11.09 -5.97 -0.20
N GLN A 27 -10.21 -4.98 -0.28
CA GLN A 27 -10.51 -3.59 0.10
C GLN A 27 -9.58 -2.63 -0.62
N VAL A 28 -10.10 -1.47 -1.02
CA VAL A 28 -9.28 -0.33 -1.46
C VAL A 28 -9.15 0.63 -0.30
N LEU A 29 -7.91 0.92 0.10
CA LEU A 29 -7.60 1.81 1.23
C LEU A 29 -7.33 3.23 0.74
N VAL A 30 -6.56 3.34 -0.34
CA VAL A 30 -6.10 4.61 -0.89
C VAL A 30 -6.08 4.54 -2.41
N THR A 31 -6.35 5.65 -3.08
CA THR A 31 -6.20 5.75 -4.52
C THR A 31 -5.42 7.01 -4.87
N LEU A 32 -4.39 6.85 -5.68
CA LEU A 32 -3.56 7.94 -6.15
C LEU A 32 -3.67 8.06 -7.67
N ARG A 33 -3.92 9.27 -8.15
CA ARG A 33 -3.97 9.57 -9.58
C ARG A 33 -2.72 10.31 -10.01
N SER A 34 -2.05 9.80 -11.03
CA SER A 34 -1.01 10.51 -11.77
C SER A 34 -1.56 10.96 -13.13
N ALA A 35 -0.76 11.71 -13.89
CA ALA A 35 -1.15 12.11 -15.25
C ALA A 35 -1.33 10.91 -16.20
N LYS A 36 -0.71 9.76 -15.91
CA LYS A 36 -0.67 8.60 -16.82
C LYS A 36 -1.42 7.37 -16.29
N ARG A 37 -1.59 7.27 -14.97
CA ARG A 37 -1.97 6.03 -14.29
C ARG A 37 -2.80 6.31 -13.04
N MET A 38 -3.66 5.36 -12.71
CA MET A 38 -4.35 5.29 -11.43
C MET A 38 -3.77 4.14 -10.60
N PHE A 39 -3.31 4.46 -9.39
CA PHE A 39 -2.74 3.52 -8.45
C PHE A 39 -3.72 3.29 -7.30
N HIS A 40 -3.93 2.04 -6.93
CA HIS A 40 -4.78 1.67 -5.80
C HIS A 40 -3.95 0.92 -4.76
N GLY A 41 -3.90 1.48 -3.56
CA GLY A 41 -3.37 0.80 -2.40
C GLY A 41 -4.50 -0.08 -1.85
N ILE A 42 -4.34 -1.39 -2.00
CA ILE A 42 -5.37 -2.38 -1.70
C ILE A 42 -4.91 -3.34 -0.62
N ILE A 43 -5.89 -3.94 0.05
CA ILE A 43 -5.74 -5.26 0.65
C ILE A 43 -6.26 -6.27 -0.35
N ALA A 44 -5.44 -7.27 -0.67
CA ALA A 44 -5.85 -8.39 -1.49
C ALA A 44 -5.95 -9.69 -0.70
N SER A 45 -6.61 -10.65 -1.32
CA SER A 45 -6.67 -12.04 -0.85
C SER A 45 -6.31 -12.96 -2.01
N ASN A 46 -5.50 -13.98 -1.73
CA ASN A 46 -5.20 -15.05 -2.66
C ASN A 46 -6.12 -16.24 -2.37
N LEU A 47 -6.99 -16.58 -3.32
CA LEU A 47 -7.96 -17.67 -3.20
C LEU A 47 -7.34 -19.03 -3.55
N ASP A 48 -6.12 -19.08 -4.13
CA ASP A 48 -5.38 -20.31 -4.39
C ASP A 48 -4.94 -21.03 -3.10
N SER A 49 -5.18 -20.45 -1.93
CA SER A 49 -4.61 -20.91 -0.67
C SER A 49 -5.17 -22.26 -0.20
N GLY A 50 -4.45 -23.33 -0.56
CA GLY A 50 -4.28 -24.47 0.33
C GLY A 50 -3.69 -24.02 1.68
N PRO A 51 -3.91 -24.76 2.78
CA PRO A 51 -3.62 -24.32 4.16
C PRO A 51 -2.15 -23.98 4.49
N TRP A 52 -1.21 -24.16 3.57
CA TRP A 52 0.23 -24.06 3.81
C TRP A 52 0.96 -22.97 3.01
N ASP A 53 0.35 -22.42 1.96
CA ASP A 53 1.09 -21.63 0.96
C ASP A 53 0.92 -20.11 1.09
N TRP A 54 -0.02 -19.65 1.93
CA TRP A 54 -0.23 -18.23 2.17
C TRP A 54 -0.43 -17.95 3.66
N PRO A 55 0.31 -17.02 4.28
CA PRO A 55 -0.07 -16.54 5.61
C PRO A 55 -1.48 -15.97 5.46
N ARG A 56 -2.41 -16.38 6.33
CA ARG A 56 -3.85 -16.00 6.32
C ARG A 56 -4.11 -14.48 6.47
N SER A 57 -3.08 -13.67 6.28
CA SER A 57 -3.00 -12.24 6.44
C SER A 57 -3.32 -11.51 5.15
N ASP A 58 -4.18 -10.52 5.30
CA ASP A 58 -4.34 -9.36 4.44
C ASP A 58 -2.99 -8.92 3.84
N CYS A 59 -2.89 -8.90 2.51
CA CYS A 59 -1.67 -8.51 1.81
C CYS A 59 -1.82 -7.09 1.24
N PRO A 60 -1.16 -6.08 1.84
CA PRO A 60 -1.16 -4.73 1.29
C PRO A 60 -0.34 -4.70 -0.01
N MET A 61 -0.97 -4.27 -1.10
CA MET A 61 -0.35 -4.17 -2.41
C MET A 61 -0.71 -2.86 -3.10
N TRP A 62 0.14 -2.46 -4.04
CA TRP A 62 -0.20 -1.42 -5.00
C TRP A 62 -0.53 -2.07 -6.34
N VAL A 63 -1.71 -1.76 -6.86
CA VAL A 63 -2.12 -2.16 -8.20
C VAL A 63 -2.33 -0.95 -9.07
N VAL A 64 -2.15 -1.11 -10.38
CA VAL A 64 -2.39 -0.08 -11.38
C VAL A 64 -3.53 -0.51 -12.30
N ASP A 65 -4.42 0.41 -12.61
CA ASP A 65 -5.40 0.22 -13.68
C ASP A 65 -4.74 0.48 -15.04
N GLY A 66 -4.66 -0.58 -15.86
CA GLY A 66 -4.12 -0.53 -17.22
C GLY A 66 -5.18 -0.42 -18.32
N GLY A 67 -6.44 -0.14 -17.97
CA GLY A 67 -7.58 -0.13 -18.89
C GLY A 67 -8.12 -1.52 -19.25
N ASN A 68 -7.26 -2.55 -19.18
CA ASN A 68 -7.62 -3.96 -19.39
C ASN A 68 -7.71 -4.75 -18.07
N GLY A 69 -7.80 -4.06 -16.93
CA GLY A 69 -7.86 -4.65 -15.59
C GLY A 69 -6.69 -4.23 -14.69
N LEU A 70 -6.75 -4.68 -13.44
CA LEU A 70 -5.76 -4.38 -12.41
C LEU A 70 -4.53 -5.28 -12.54
N SER A 71 -3.34 -4.70 -12.38
CA SER A 71 -2.06 -5.45 -12.34
C SER A 71 -1.18 -4.95 -11.20
N VAL A 72 -0.36 -5.83 -10.62
CA VAL A 72 0.54 -5.46 -9.51
C VAL A 72 1.61 -4.47 -9.97
N TRP A 73 1.71 -3.33 -9.30
CA TRP A 73 2.65 -2.27 -9.65
C TRP A 73 4.11 -2.70 -9.44
N GLN A 74 4.40 -3.44 -8.37
CA GLN A 74 5.77 -3.89 -8.05
C GLN A 74 6.36 -4.83 -9.10
N GLU A 75 5.50 -5.53 -9.85
CA GLU A 75 5.88 -6.42 -10.96
C GLU A 75 6.15 -5.64 -12.26
N CYS A 76 5.75 -4.36 -12.33
CA CYS A 76 5.93 -3.50 -13.49
C CYS A 76 7.36 -2.94 -13.66
N ARG A 77 8.38 -3.58 -13.06
CA ARG A 77 9.82 -3.27 -13.20
C ARG A 77 10.19 -1.82 -12.90
N GLN A 78 10.15 -1.38 -11.64
CA GLN A 78 10.91 -0.18 -11.23
C GLN A 78 11.02 0.09 -9.72
N ARG A 79 11.04 -0.91 -8.83
CA ARG A 79 11.32 -0.61 -7.42
C ARG A 79 12.75 -0.04 -7.30
N PRO A 80 12.96 1.17 -6.79
CA PRO A 80 14.30 1.62 -6.44
C PRO A 80 14.76 0.76 -5.26
N ARG A 81 15.96 0.19 -5.35
CA ARG A 81 16.53 -0.59 -4.26
C ARG A 81 16.85 0.39 -3.13
N LEU A 82 16.18 0.24 -1.98
CA LEU A 82 16.50 0.94 -0.73
C LEU A 82 17.76 0.32 -0.09
N GLY A 83 18.86 0.20 -0.85
CA GLY A 83 20.14 -0.36 -0.42
C GLY A 83 21.31 0.42 -1.04
N ASP A 84 22.45 0.39 -0.34
CA ASP A 84 23.64 1.30 -0.33
C ASP A 84 24.17 1.92 -1.64
N GLU A 85 23.67 1.56 -2.82
CA GLU A 85 24.15 2.08 -4.11
C GLU A 85 23.07 2.77 -4.96
N GLY A 86 21.82 2.85 -4.47
CA GLY A 86 20.73 3.58 -5.13
C GLY A 86 20.60 5.04 -4.66
N PRO A 87 20.08 5.96 -5.49
CA PRO A 87 19.74 7.30 -5.00
C PRO A 87 18.71 7.17 -3.88
N GLU A 88 19.04 7.75 -2.72
CA GLU A 88 18.18 7.79 -1.54
C GLU A 88 16.85 8.45 -1.92
N LEU A 89 15.78 7.66 -2.03
CA LEU A 89 14.46 8.19 -2.30
C LEU A 89 13.99 8.97 -1.09
N LYS A 90 13.62 10.24 -1.30
CA LYS A 90 13.00 11.05 -0.26
C LYS A 90 11.50 10.80 -0.25
N ALA A 91 10.98 10.40 0.91
CA ALA A 91 9.54 10.32 1.12
C ALA A 91 8.95 11.72 0.99
N ARG A 92 7.97 11.89 0.10
CA ARG A 92 7.28 13.16 -0.11
C ARG A 92 6.12 13.32 0.88
N GLU A 93 5.33 12.26 1.05
CA GLU A 93 4.21 12.23 1.98
C GLU A 93 3.78 10.78 2.28
N VAL A 94 3.17 10.57 3.44
CA VAL A 94 2.35 9.39 3.74
C VAL A 94 0.91 9.70 3.37
N VAL A 95 0.31 8.88 2.51
CA VAL A 95 -1.05 9.11 1.96
C VAL A 95 -2.11 8.19 2.57
N GLY A 96 -1.70 7.30 3.44
CA GLY A 96 -2.57 6.33 4.09
C GLY A 96 -1.76 5.36 4.92
N HIS A 97 -2.47 4.55 5.70
CA HIS A 97 -1.87 3.47 6.45
C HIS A 97 -2.80 2.26 6.49
N TYR A 98 -2.26 1.13 6.89
CA TYR A 98 -3.00 -0.09 7.12
C TYR A 98 -2.42 -0.81 8.34
N GLU A 99 -3.26 -1.07 9.33
CA GLU A 99 -2.90 -1.92 10.45
C GLU A 99 -3.39 -3.34 10.20
N SER A 100 -2.43 -4.27 10.13
CA SER A 100 -2.71 -5.69 10.02
C SER A 100 -3.23 -6.25 11.34
N ARG A 101 -3.91 -7.40 11.27
CA ARG A 101 -4.39 -8.11 12.47
C ARG A 101 -3.27 -8.52 13.45
N SER A 102 -2.03 -8.59 12.98
CA SER A 102 -0.85 -8.86 13.82
C SER A 102 -0.28 -7.61 14.49
N GLY A 103 -0.89 -6.43 14.30
CA GLY A 103 -0.42 -5.15 14.82
C GLY A 103 0.71 -4.52 14.00
N SER A 104 1.06 -5.09 12.84
CA SER A 104 2.02 -4.46 11.92
C SER A 104 1.34 -3.32 11.17
N VAL A 105 1.94 -2.14 11.17
CA VAL A 105 1.44 -0.95 10.48
C VAL A 105 2.21 -0.76 9.18
N TYR A 106 1.48 -0.66 8.07
CA TYR A 106 2.01 -0.38 6.75
C TYR A 106 1.64 1.03 6.34
N LEU A 107 2.62 1.82 5.95
CA LEU A 107 2.46 3.20 5.48
C LEU A 107 2.45 3.23 3.97
N ALA A 108 1.43 3.87 3.39
CA ALA A 108 1.37 4.15 1.95
C ALA A 108 2.21 5.40 1.67
N VAL A 109 3.38 5.23 1.06
CA VAL A 109 4.34 6.31 0.85
C VAL A 109 4.35 6.75 -0.61
N ARG A 110 4.23 8.07 -0.82
CA ARG A 110 4.53 8.74 -2.09
C ARG A 110 5.94 9.30 -2.03
N TRP A 111 6.73 9.06 -3.06
CA TRP A 111 8.13 9.46 -3.13
C TRP A 111 8.34 10.70 -3.99
N GLU A 112 9.40 11.46 -3.71
CA GLU A 112 9.86 12.54 -4.59
C GLU A 112 10.51 11.97 -5.84
N GLY A 113 10.18 12.50 -7.02
CA GLY A 113 10.80 12.12 -8.29
C GLY A 113 10.50 10.71 -8.81
N TYR A 114 9.75 9.88 -8.07
CA TYR A 114 9.39 8.52 -8.46
C TYR A 114 7.90 8.39 -8.79
N GLU A 115 7.60 7.67 -9.87
CA GLU A 115 6.23 7.56 -10.42
C GLU A 115 5.31 6.72 -9.51
N GLY A 116 5.86 5.77 -8.76
CA GLY A 116 5.10 4.77 -8.03
C GLY A 116 5.04 5.00 -6.53
N PRO A 117 3.89 4.74 -5.87
CA PRO A 117 3.87 4.64 -4.41
C PRO A 117 4.39 3.26 -3.94
N THR A 118 4.74 3.16 -2.66
CA THR A 118 5.09 1.89 -2.01
C THR A 118 4.34 1.72 -0.69
N TRP A 119 4.30 0.48 -0.20
CA TRP A 119 3.94 0.20 1.19
C TRP A 119 5.24 0.00 1.97
N GLU A 120 5.46 0.81 2.99
CA GLU A 120 6.60 0.69 3.89
C GLU A 120 6.13 0.22 5.26
N LEU A 121 6.86 -0.70 5.89
CA LEU A 121 6.54 -1.13 7.25
C LEU A 121 6.95 -0.01 8.22
N GLU A 122 6.02 0.44 9.06
CA GLU A 122 6.34 1.34 10.16
C GLU A 122 7.27 0.59 11.12
N SER A 123 8.55 0.96 11.08
CA SER A 123 9.54 0.38 11.97
C SER A 123 9.29 0.95 13.37
N GLN A 124 9.12 0.11 14.38
CA GLN A 124 9.13 0.55 15.79
C GLN A 124 10.43 1.31 16.10
N PRO A 125 10.42 2.24 17.08
CA PRO A 125 11.31 3.41 17.09
C PRO A 125 12.81 3.14 16.94
N ALA A 126 13.35 3.80 15.90
CA ALA A 126 14.65 4.43 15.68
C ALA A 126 15.95 3.65 15.94
N SER A 127 16.65 3.33 14.84
CA SER A 127 18.10 3.55 14.76
C SER A 127 18.32 4.93 14.11
N PRO A 128 19.20 5.79 14.65
CA PRO A 128 19.46 7.10 14.07
C PRO A 128 20.01 6.93 12.65
N GLY A 129 19.25 7.39 11.66
CA GLY A 129 19.56 7.23 10.23
C GLY A 129 18.43 6.63 9.39
N SER A 130 17.27 6.32 10.00
CA SER A 130 16.09 5.95 9.22
C SER A 130 15.57 7.17 8.43
N PRO A 131 15.23 7.03 7.13
CA PRO A 131 14.62 8.10 6.33
C PRO A 131 13.29 8.62 6.90
N LEU A 132 12.72 7.92 7.89
CA LEU A 132 11.46 8.24 8.57
C LEU A 132 11.66 9.02 9.89
N ASP A 133 12.90 9.26 10.36
CA ASP A 133 13.17 9.88 11.67
C ASP A 133 12.91 11.39 11.75
N ALA A 134 12.77 12.08 10.63
CA ALA A 134 12.60 13.52 10.61
C ALA A 134 11.17 13.93 10.26
N ARG A 135 10.32 14.10 11.30
CA ARG A 135 9.10 14.93 11.30
C ARG A 135 7.82 14.38 10.65
N TRP A 136 7.46 13.13 10.89
CA TRP A 136 6.09 12.68 10.63
C TRP A 136 5.30 12.54 11.92
N THR A 137 4.94 13.68 12.52
CA THR A 137 3.77 13.70 13.39
C THR A 137 2.55 13.55 12.49
N LEU A 138 1.88 12.39 12.56
CA LEU A 138 0.56 12.20 11.97
C LEU A 138 -0.33 13.39 12.42
N PRO A 139 -1.15 14.00 11.55
CA PRO A 139 -2.25 14.81 12.03
C PRO A 139 -3.18 13.89 12.82
N VAL A 140 -3.05 13.94 14.14
CA VAL A 140 -3.95 13.27 15.07
C VAL A 140 -5.22 14.08 15.05
N ASP A 141 -6.14 13.75 14.13
CA ASP A 141 -7.52 14.18 14.29
C ASP A 141 -8.51 13.30 13.52
N VAL A 142 -9.42 12.74 14.34
CA VAL A 142 -10.79 12.26 14.07
C VAL A 142 -10.96 10.85 13.48
N CYS A 143 -11.11 9.88 14.39
CA CYS A 143 -12.37 9.14 14.60
C CYS A 143 -12.27 8.28 15.87
N GLU A 144 -12.40 8.90 17.06
CA GLU A 144 -12.89 8.19 18.24
C GLU A 144 -14.38 7.89 18.01
N ASP A 145 -14.70 6.71 17.47
CA ASP A 145 -16.07 6.19 17.54
C ASP A 145 -16.25 5.51 18.90
N ARG A 146 -16.64 6.31 19.90
CA ARG A 146 -17.15 5.78 21.16
C ARG A 146 -18.55 5.23 20.92
N GLY A 147 -18.63 3.96 20.53
CA GLY A 147 -19.87 3.21 20.56
C GLY A 147 -20.51 3.23 21.96
N PRO A 148 -21.85 3.11 22.04
CA PRO A 148 -22.56 3.30 23.30
C PRO A 148 -22.26 2.13 24.25
N ARG A 149 -21.94 2.48 25.50
CA ARG A 149 -21.94 1.50 26.61
C ARG A 149 -23.40 1.14 26.91
N TYR A 150 -23.73 -0.14 26.77
CA TYR A 150 -24.86 -0.76 27.47
C TYR A 150 -24.32 -1.64 28.59
#